data_AF-A0A659XY35-F1
#
_entry.id   AF-A0A659XY35-F1
#
_cell.length_a   1.000
_cell.length_b   1.000
_cell.length_c   1.000
_cell.angle_alpha   90.00
_cell.angle_beta   90.00
_cell.angle_gamma   90.00
#
_symmetry.space_group_name_H-M   'P 1'
#
loop_
_entity.id
_entity.type
_entity.pdbx_description
1 polymer ?
#
loop_
_entity_poly.entity_id
_entity_poly.type
_entity_poly.pdbx_seq_one_letter_code
_entity_poly.pdbx_strand_id
1 'polypeptide(L)'
;AALEGLTVMNPETMVETPADGQTIGEVMFRGNIVMKGYLKNRKASDEAFAGGWFHSGDLGVMHPDGYIQLKDRSKDIIISGGENISSIEVEDALYK
;
A
#
# COMPACT_ATOMS: atom_id res chain seq x y z
N ALA A 1 -15.25 9.31 -13.00
CA ALA A 1 -15.16 8.66 -11.68
C ALA A 1 -14.24 9.48 -10.79
N ALA A 2 -14.38 9.43 -9.46
CA ALA A 2 -13.55 10.21 -8.54
C ALA A 2 -12.10 9.65 -8.45
N LEU A 3 -11.95 8.34 -8.61
CA LEU A 3 -10.67 7.67 -8.83
C LEU A 3 -10.49 7.38 -10.33
N GLU A 4 -9.32 7.72 -10.84
CA GLU A 4 -8.83 7.32 -12.16
C GLU A 4 -8.08 5.98 -12.10
N GLY A 5 -7.59 5.59 -10.93
CA GLY A 5 -6.93 4.32 -10.69
C GLY A 5 -6.86 3.98 -9.19
N LEU A 6 -7.02 2.69 -8.90
CA LEU A 6 -6.81 2.06 -7.60
C LEU A 6 -6.27 0.66 -7.86
N THR A 7 -5.06 0.38 -7.39
CA THR A 7 -4.37 -0.89 -7.69
C THR A 7 -3.39 -1.25 -6.58
N VAL A 8 -2.80 -2.44 -6.68
CA VAL A 8 -1.71 -2.91 -5.81
C VAL A 8 -0.45 -3.03 -6.67
N MET A 9 0.62 -2.36 -6.27
CA MET A 9 1.88 -2.30 -7.02
C MET A 9 3.08 -2.58 -6.12
N ASN A 10 4.15 -3.11 -6.71
CA ASN A 10 5.44 -3.11 -6.04
C ASN A 10 5.95 -1.66 -5.92
N PRO A 11 6.24 -1.16 -4.70
CA PRO A 11 6.57 0.25 -4.47
C PRO A 11 7.93 0.68 -5.02
N GLU A 12 8.83 -0.25 -5.31
CA GLU A 12 10.16 0.03 -5.87
C GLU A 12 10.12 0.02 -7.40
N THR A 13 9.43 -0.95 -8.00
CA THR A 13 9.42 -1.14 -9.46
C THR A 13 8.24 -0.46 -10.14
N MET A 14 7.21 -0.05 -9.39
CA MET A 14 5.95 0.50 -9.89
C MET A 14 5.21 -0.43 -10.87
N VAL A 15 5.40 -1.75 -10.72
CA VAL A 15 4.71 -2.78 -11.50
C VAL A 15 3.52 -3.29 -10.69
N GLU A 16 2.36 -3.42 -11.34
CA GLU A 16 1.17 -4.02 -10.73
C GLU A 16 1.42 -5.47 -10.33
N THR A 17 0.96 -5.83 -9.13
CA THR A 17 0.99 -7.20 -8.67
C THR A 17 -0.09 -8.02 -9.38
N PRO A 18 0.13 -9.31 -9.64
CA PRO A 18 -0.93 -10.18 -10.14
C PRO A 18 -2.12 -10.21 -9.18
N ALA A 19 -3.32 -10.37 -9.74
CA ALA A 19 -4.57 -10.50 -8.99
C ALA A 19 -4.77 -11.94 -8.50
N ASP A 20 -3.87 -12.44 -7.66
CA ASP A 20 -3.84 -13.84 -7.18
C ASP A 20 -4.26 -14.01 -5.70
N GLY A 21 -4.59 -12.90 -5.03
CA GLY A 21 -4.93 -12.85 -3.60
C GLY A 21 -3.76 -13.15 -2.66
N GLN A 22 -2.52 -13.19 -3.16
CA GLN A 22 -1.34 -13.67 -2.43
C GLN A 22 -0.14 -12.72 -2.57
N THR A 23 0.12 -12.20 -3.76
CA THR A 23 1.28 -11.35 -4.02
C THR A 23 1.08 -9.98 -3.38
N ILE A 24 1.90 -9.70 -2.35
CA ILE A 24 1.82 -8.45 -1.59
C ILE A 24 2.46 -7.31 -2.38
N GLY A 25 1.76 -6.17 -2.41
CA GLY A 25 2.29 -4.88 -2.83
C GLY A 25 1.71 -3.75 -1.98
N GLU A 26 2.02 -2.52 -2.37
CA GLU A 26 1.43 -1.32 -1.79
C GLU A 26 0.14 -0.94 -2.54
N VAL A 27 -0.91 -0.57 -1.80
CA VAL A 27 -2.13 -0.01 -2.37
C VAL A 27 -1.87 1.42 -2.82
N MET A 28 -2.14 1.73 -4.08
CA MET A 28 -1.88 3.05 -4.65
C MET A 28 -3.09 3.65 -5.36
N PHE A 29 -3.18 4.98 -5.29
CA PHE A 29 -4.33 5.73 -5.77
C PHE A 29 -3.94 6.76 -6.84
N ARG A 30 -4.82 6.98 -7.81
CA ARG A 30 -4.73 8.10 -8.75
C ARG A 30 -6.11 8.67 -9.02
N GLY A 31 -6.25 9.99 -8.99
CA GLY A 31 -7.51 10.66 -9.28
C GLY A 31 -7.63 12.00 -8.55
N ASN A 32 -8.82 12.60 -8.59
CA ASN A 32 -9.04 13.94 -8.04
C ASN A 32 -9.25 13.97 -6.52
N ILE A 33 -9.37 12.81 -5.88
CA ILE A 33 -9.61 12.70 -4.43
C ILE A 33 -8.32 12.64 -3.60
N VAL A 34 -7.16 12.48 -4.23
CA VAL A 34 -5.87 12.52 -3.51
C VAL A 34 -5.49 13.96 -3.23
N MET A 35 -4.70 14.18 -2.17
CA MET A 35 -4.24 15.52 -1.80
C MET A 35 -3.42 16.17 -2.92
N LYS A 36 -3.32 17.51 -2.91
CA LYS A 36 -2.41 18.22 -3.83
C LYS A 36 -0.91 18.03 -3.48
N GLY A 37 -0.63 17.60 -2.27
CA GLY A 37 0.71 17.50 -1.70
C GLY A 37 0.79 18.09 -0.29
N TYR A 38 1.93 17.91 0.35
CA TYR A 38 2.18 18.41 1.69
C TYR A 38 2.55 19.89 1.70
N LEU A 39 1.98 20.62 2.65
CA LEU A 39 2.23 22.06 2.81
C LEU A 39 3.72 22.32 3.09
N LYS A 40 4.36 23.14 2.24
CA LYS A 40 5.77 23.56 2.34
C LYS A 40 6.78 22.40 2.41
N ASN A 41 6.37 21.19 2.03
CA ASN A 41 7.25 20.02 2.02
C ASN A 41 7.21 19.36 0.64
N ARG A 42 7.91 20.00 -0.31
CA ARG A 42 7.97 19.52 -1.70
C ARG A 42 8.59 18.13 -1.78
N LYS A 43 9.67 17.88 -1.04
CA LYS A 43 10.35 16.57 -1.01
C LYS A 43 9.38 15.44 -0.63
N ALA A 44 8.65 15.58 0.47
CA ALA A 44 7.67 14.56 0.88
C ALA A 44 6.51 14.44 -0.11
N SER A 45 6.14 15.52 -0.81
CA SER A 45 5.10 15.47 -1.84
C SER A 45 5.59 14.69 -3.05
N ASP A 46 6.81 14.97 -3.53
CA ASP A 46 7.41 14.28 -4.66
C ASP A 46 7.61 12.79 -4.34
N GLU A 47 7.99 12.44 -3.10
CA GLU A 47 8.09 11.07 -2.62
C GLU A 47 6.71 10.37 -2.58
N ALA A 48 5.69 11.03 -2.02
CA ALA A 48 4.34 10.45 -1.93
C ALA A 48 3.64 10.30 -3.29
N PHE A 49 4.08 11.01 -4.32
CA PHE A 49 3.54 10.96 -5.68
C PHE A 49 4.50 10.32 -6.69
N ALA A 50 5.49 9.56 -6.22
CA ALA A 50 6.46 8.90 -7.09
C ALA A 50 5.76 8.01 -8.14
N GLY A 51 6.31 7.99 -9.36
CA GLY A 51 5.69 7.28 -10.48
C GLY A 51 4.28 7.77 -10.89
N GLY A 52 3.84 8.94 -10.41
CA GLY A 52 2.53 9.52 -10.75
C GLY A 52 1.35 8.91 -10.00
N TRP A 53 1.62 8.15 -8.95
CA TRP A 53 0.63 7.52 -8.09
C TRP A 53 0.81 7.97 -6.64
N PHE A 54 -0.29 8.11 -5.90
CA PHE A 54 -0.21 8.37 -4.49
C PHE A 54 0.10 7.07 -3.72
N HIS A 55 1.26 7.05 -3.06
CA HIS A 55 1.73 5.99 -2.17
C HIS A 55 1.03 6.10 -0.81
N SER A 56 0.20 5.12 -0.48
CA SER A 56 -0.59 5.09 0.77
C SER A 56 0.23 4.66 1.99
N GLY A 57 1.27 3.86 1.76
CA GLY A 57 2.01 3.12 2.78
C GLY A 57 1.32 1.84 3.26
N ASP A 58 0.12 1.51 2.77
CA ASP A 58 -0.64 0.32 3.16
C ASP A 58 -0.33 -0.85 2.24
N LEU A 59 -0.03 -2.00 2.82
CA LEU A 59 0.23 -3.25 2.11
C LEU A 59 -1.06 -4.03 1.91
N GLY A 60 -1.22 -4.61 0.73
CA GLY A 60 -2.38 -5.41 0.39
C GLY A 60 -2.13 -6.39 -0.74
N VAL A 61 -3.17 -7.14 -1.07
CA VAL A 61 -3.22 -8.07 -2.20
C VAL A 61 -4.43 -7.75 -3.07
N MET A 62 -4.31 -7.98 -4.37
CA MET A 62 -5.42 -7.91 -5.32
C MET A 62 -6.00 -9.31 -5.53
N HIS A 63 -7.30 -9.48 -5.35
CA HIS A 63 -8.01 -10.73 -5.63
C HIS A 63 -8.44 -10.81 -7.11
N PRO A 64 -8.64 -12.01 -7.68
CA PRO A 64 -9.04 -12.18 -9.09
C PRO A 64 -10.34 -11.46 -9.49
N ASP A 65 -11.20 -11.18 -8.53
CA ASP A 65 -12.48 -10.47 -8.69
C ASP A 65 -12.35 -8.94 -8.56
N GLY A 66 -11.13 -8.43 -8.37
CA GLY A 66 -10.82 -7.01 -8.27
C GLY A 66 -10.93 -6.42 -6.86
N TYR A 67 -11.19 -7.25 -5.85
CA TYR A 67 -11.17 -6.78 -4.47
C TYR A 67 -9.74 -6.61 -3.96
N ILE A 68 -9.49 -5.51 -3.25
CA ILE A 68 -8.24 -5.29 -2.52
C ILE A 68 -8.46 -5.69 -1.07
N GLN A 69 -7.60 -6.57 -0.56
CA GLN A 69 -7.53 -6.89 0.86
C GLN A 69 -6.29 -6.23 1.46
N LEU A 70 -6.51 -5.34 2.43
CA LEU A 70 -5.44 -4.76 3.25
C LEU A 70 -4.87 -5.84 4.18
N LYS A 71 -3.55 -5.85 4.33
CA LYS A 71 -2.80 -6.83 5.12
C LYS A 71 -2.08 -6.22 6.29
N ASP A 72 -1.39 -5.09 6.08
CA ASP A 72 -0.67 -4.36 7.13
C ASP A 72 -0.25 -2.98 6.61
N ARG A 73 0.49 -2.20 7.41
CA ARG A 73 1.21 -1.03 6.95
C ARG A 73 2.69 -1.32 6.80
N SER A 74 3.27 -0.79 5.73
CA SER A 74 4.70 -0.95 5.42
C SER A 74 5.63 -0.50 6.55
N LYS A 75 5.20 0.47 7.36
CA LYS A 75 5.98 1.00 8.50
C LYS A 75 5.75 0.29 9.82
N ASP A 76 4.69 -0.51 9.92
CA ASP A 76 4.28 -1.17 11.16
C ASP A 76 4.71 -2.67 11.19
N ILE A 77 5.46 -3.11 10.17
CA ILE A 77 6.12 -4.44 10.15
C ILE A 77 7.16 -4.52 11.27
N ILE A 78 7.05 -5.56 12.10
CA ILE A 78 8.02 -5.87 13.14
C ILE A 78 9.09 -6.79 12.55
N ILE A 79 10.35 -6.35 12.56
CA ILE A 79 11.49 -7.19 12.16
C ILE A 79 12.06 -7.87 13.40
N SER A 80 11.97 -9.21 13.46
CA SER A 80 12.51 -10.00 14.57
C SER A 80 13.19 -11.25 14.06
N GLY A 81 14.46 -11.47 14.45
CA GLY A 81 15.22 -12.65 14.04
C GLY A 81 15.52 -12.75 12.53
N GLY A 82 15.29 -11.69 11.75
CA GLY A 82 15.42 -11.68 10.29
C GLY A 82 14.10 -11.91 9.55
N GLU A 83 13.01 -12.19 10.27
CA GLU A 83 11.67 -12.38 9.72
C GLU A 83 10.86 -11.08 9.79
N ASN A 84 9.99 -10.87 8.79
CA ASN A 84 9.03 -9.77 8.76
C ASN A 84 7.70 -10.24 9.34
N ILE A 85 7.35 -9.73 10.52
CA ILE A 85 6.14 -10.12 11.26
C ILE A 85 5.09 -9.03 11.14
N SER A 86 3.87 -9.41 10.76
CA SER A 86 2.73 -8.49 10.69
C SER A 86 2.22 -8.14 12.09
N SER A 87 2.02 -6.85 12.36
CA SER A 87 1.49 -6.37 13.64
C SER A 87 0.03 -6.80 13.83
N ILE A 88 -0.77 -6.74 12.76
CA ILE A 88 -2.18 -7.16 12.74
C ILE A 88 -2.32 -8.65 13.05
N GLU A 89 -1.46 -9.51 12.50
CA GLU A 89 -1.48 -10.94 12.79
C GLU A 89 -1.23 -11.24 14.28
N VAL A 90 -0.33 -10.49 14.91
CA VAL A 90 -0.07 -10.60 16.36
C VAL A 90 -1.28 -10.13 17.16
N GLU A 91 -1.90 -9.02 16.78
CA GLU A 91 -3.12 -8.51 17.44
C GLU A 91 -4.27 -9.52 17.33
N ASP A 92 -4.52 -10.09 16.15
CA ASP A 92 -5.55 -11.12 15.92
C ASP A 92 -5.32 -12.38 16.77
N ALA A 93 -4.05 -12.77 16.98
CA ALA A 93 -3.71 -13.90 17.85
C ALA A 93 -3.97 -13.60 19.34
N LEU A 94 -3.81 -12.35 19.77
CA LEU A 94 -4.04 -11.89 21.14
C LEU A 94 -5.52 -11.63 21.46
N TYR A 95 -6.34 -11.30 20.45
CA TYR A 95 -7.74 -10.91 20.63
C TYR A 95 -8.72 -12.09 20.86
N LYS A 96 -8.22 -13.31 21.11
CA LYS A 96 -9.04 -14.51 21.41
C LYS A 96 -9.49 -14.59 22.87
#